data_AF-A0A2G7GED6-F1
#
_entry.id   AF-A0A2G7GED6-F1
#
_cell.length_a   1.000
_cell.length_b   1.000
_cell.length_c   1.000
_cell.angle_alpha   90.00
_cell.angle_beta   90.00
_cell.angle_gamma   90.00
#
_symmetry.space_group_name_H-M   'P 1'
#
loop_
_entity.id
_entity.type
_entity.pdbx_description
1 polymer ?
#
loop_
_entity_poly.entity_id
_entity_poly.type
_entity_poly.pdbx_seq_one_letter_code
_entity_poly.pdbx_strand_id
1 'polypeptide(L)'
;MIIIDSALKARAEAGKPIRVGMIGSGFMGRGIANQIINSVPGMELVAIANRNVEKAQRAYNEAGIDNVQFVNSTTQLEDAIASNNYAITD
;
A
#
# COMPACT_ATOMS: atom_id res chain seq x y z
N MET A 1 -6.96 -22.26 -3.68
CA MET A 1 -5.88 -21.72 -4.52
C MET A 1 -4.59 -22.01 -3.74
N ILE A 2 -3.67 -22.82 -4.29
CA ILE A 2 -2.68 -23.54 -3.45
C ILE A 2 -1.24 -23.05 -3.66
N ILE A 3 -0.88 -22.55 -4.84
CA ILE A 3 0.52 -22.22 -5.15
C ILE A 3 0.87 -20.79 -4.72
N ILE A 4 0.17 -19.79 -5.26
CA ILE A 4 0.49 -18.38 -4.99
C ILE A 4 0.16 -18.00 -3.55
N ASP A 5 -0.97 -18.45 -3.00
CA ASP A 5 -1.35 -18.15 -1.62
C ASP A 5 -0.34 -18.73 -0.61
N SER A 6 0.18 -19.94 -0.86
CA SER A 6 1.22 -20.53 -0.02
C SER A 6 2.53 -19.73 -0.11
N ALA A 7 2.90 -19.26 -1.31
CA ALA A 7 4.09 -18.43 -1.48
C ALA A 7 3.97 -17.06 -0.80
N LEU A 8 2.79 -16.42 -0.88
CA LEU A 8 2.48 -15.17 -0.21
C LEU A 8 2.45 -15.33 1.31
N LYS A 9 1.86 -16.42 1.81
CA LYS A 9 1.90 -16.77 3.24
C LYS A 9 3.34 -16.95 3.74
N ALA A 10 4.19 -17.66 2.99
CA ALA A 10 5.60 -17.84 3.35
C ALA A 10 6.37 -16.50 3.37
N ARG A 11 6.04 -15.56 2.48
CA ARG A 11 6.59 -14.18 2.49
C ARG A 11 6.18 -13.42 3.75
N ALA A 12 4.92 -13.53 4.16
CA ALA A 12 4.41 -12.94 5.39
C ALA A 12 5.11 -13.49 6.63
N GLU A 13 5.19 -14.82 6.76
CA GLU A 13 5.86 -15.51 7.88
C GLU A 13 7.34 -15.17 7.99
N ALA A 14 8.01 -14.96 6.85
CA ALA A 14 9.42 -14.56 6.80
C ALA A 14 9.67 -13.07 7.05
N GLY A 15 8.62 -12.25 7.24
CA GLY A 15 8.74 -10.79 7.34
C GLY A 15 9.33 -10.14 6.08
N LYS A 16 9.11 -10.74 4.91
CA LYS A 16 9.61 -10.27 3.61
C LYS A 16 8.46 -10.09 2.62
N PRO A 17 7.50 -9.18 2.90
CA PRO A 17 6.36 -8.95 2.03
C PRO A 17 6.77 -8.34 0.70
N ILE A 18 5.91 -8.49 -0.30
CA ILE A 18 5.99 -7.76 -1.55
C ILE A 18 5.46 -6.36 -1.31
N ARG A 19 6.33 -5.35 -1.43
CA ARG A 19 5.94 -3.94 -1.33
C ARG A 19 5.34 -3.48 -2.65
N VAL A 20 4.15 -2.89 -2.59
CA VAL A 20 3.36 -2.46 -3.74
C VAL A 20 3.25 -0.94 -3.72
N GLY A 21 3.64 -0.31 -4.82
CA GLY A 21 3.27 1.06 -5.14
C GLY A 21 2.10 1.05 -6.13
N MET A 22 1.09 1.88 -5.88
CA MET A 22 -0.07 2.01 -6.75
C MET A 22 -0.11 3.40 -7.38
N ILE A 23 -0.37 3.47 -8.69
CA ILE A 23 -0.59 4.74 -9.40
C ILE A 23 -2.06 4.81 -9.76
N GLY A 24 -2.75 5.81 -9.21
CA GLY A 24 -4.18 6.03 -9.39
C GLY A 24 -5.03 5.36 -8.32
N SER A 25 -5.93 6.14 -7.71
CA SER A 25 -6.86 5.69 -6.67
C SER A 25 -8.33 6.01 -7.01
N GLY A 26 -8.69 5.76 -8.27
CA GLY A 26 -10.07 5.79 -8.75
C GLY A 26 -10.92 4.66 -8.14
N PHE A 27 -12.11 4.41 -8.70
CA PHE A 27 -13.02 3.37 -8.19
C PHE A 27 -12.36 2.01 -8.00
N MET A 28 -11.63 1.51 -9.02
CA MET A 28 -10.92 0.24 -8.93
C MET A 28 -9.74 0.28 -7.94
N GLY A 29 -8.97 1.38 -7.94
CA GLY A 29 -7.79 1.51 -7.07
C GLY A 29 -8.14 1.42 -5.59
N ARG A 30 -9.31 1.94 -5.17
CA ARG A 30 -9.78 1.78 -3.78
C ARG A 30 -10.11 0.33 -3.43
N GLY A 31 -10.72 -0.41 -4.36
CA GLY A 31 -10.96 -1.85 -4.19
C GLY A 31 -9.66 -2.65 -4.08
N ILE A 32 -8.66 -2.31 -4.91
CA ILE A 32 -7.33 -2.95 -4.87
C ILE A 32 -6.62 -2.62 -3.55
N ALA A 33 -6.65 -1.36 -3.10
CA ALA A 33 -6.06 -0.97 -1.82
C ALA A 33 -6.66 -1.76 -0.68
N ASN A 34 -8.00 -1.82 -0.60
CA ASN A 34 -8.70 -2.61 0.41
C ASN A 34 -8.36 -4.10 0.34
N GLN A 35 -8.26 -4.67 -0.86
CA GLN A 35 -7.91 -6.08 -1.03
C GLN A 35 -6.49 -6.38 -0.54
N ILE A 36 -5.50 -5.56 -0.91
CA ILE A 36 -4.10 -5.75 -0.48
C ILE A 36 -4.01 -5.62 1.04
N ILE A 37 -4.56 -4.53 1.61
CA ILE A 37 -4.43 -4.22 3.03
C ILE A 37 -5.14 -5.27 3.90
N ASN A 38 -6.35 -5.69 3.52
CA ASN A 38 -7.22 -6.47 4.40
C ASN A 38 -7.32 -7.96 4.05
N SER A 39 -6.86 -8.39 2.87
CA SER A 39 -7.16 -9.75 2.38
C SER A 39 -5.99 -10.50 1.76
N VAL A 40 -4.80 -9.90 1.60
CA VAL A 40 -3.64 -10.56 0.95
C VAL A 40 -2.39 -10.53 1.83
N PRO A 41 -2.25 -11.49 2.76
CA PRO A 41 -1.05 -11.63 3.58
C PRO A 41 0.20 -11.78 2.71
N GLY A 42 1.28 -11.07 3.06
CA GLY A 42 2.55 -11.12 2.31
C GLY A 42 2.66 -10.09 1.20
N MET A 43 1.67 -9.19 1.07
CA MET A 43 1.76 -7.96 0.29
C MET A 43 1.54 -6.75 1.20
N GLU A 44 2.22 -5.64 0.92
CA GLU A 44 2.07 -4.38 1.63
C GLU A 44 1.89 -3.25 0.61
N LEU A 45 0.76 -2.55 0.68
CA LEU A 45 0.60 -1.30 -0.06
C LEU A 45 1.37 -0.20 0.68
N VAL A 46 2.50 0.24 0.11
CA VAL A 46 3.40 1.18 0.78
C VAL A 46 3.24 2.61 0.29
N ALA A 47 2.76 2.80 -0.94
CA ALA A 47 2.58 4.12 -1.52
C ALA A 47 1.44 4.18 -2.54
N ILE A 48 0.73 5.31 -2.57
CA ILE A 48 -0.23 5.63 -3.64
C ILE A 48 0.16 6.98 -4.25
N ALA A 49 0.46 6.99 -5.55
CA ALA A 49 0.61 8.21 -6.33
C ALA A 49 -0.71 8.56 -7.01
N ASN A 50 -1.19 9.79 -6.86
CA ASN A 50 -2.41 10.23 -7.52
C ASN A 50 -2.45 11.76 -7.67
N ARG A 51 -2.72 12.24 -8.89
CA ARG A 51 -2.86 13.68 -9.23
C ARG A 51 -3.65 14.54 -8.24
N ASN A 52 -4.66 13.95 -7.59
CA ASN A 52 -5.27 14.55 -6.40
C ASN A 52 -4.94 13.65 -5.20
N VAL A 53 -4.08 14.15 -4.33
CA VAL A 53 -3.56 13.46 -3.14
C VAL A 53 -4.68 13.04 -2.17
N GLU A 54 -5.76 13.81 -2.06
CA GLU A 54 -6.91 13.50 -1.20
C GLU A 54 -7.62 12.20 -1.63
N LYS A 55 -7.57 11.86 -2.93
CA LYS A 55 -8.10 10.57 -3.39
C LYS A 55 -7.18 9.41 -3.00
N ALA A 56 -5.87 9.62 -2.90
CA ALA A 56 -4.93 8.63 -2.39
C ALA A 56 -5.16 8.40 -0.89
N GLN A 57 -5.27 9.49 -0.11
CA GLN A 57 -5.69 9.45 1.29
C GLN A 57 -7.00 8.67 1.46
N ARG A 58 -8.03 9.02 0.67
CA ARG A 58 -9.34 8.36 0.74
C ARG A 58 -9.25 6.85 0.51
N ALA A 59 -8.38 6.37 -0.38
CA ALA A 59 -8.21 4.94 -0.62
C ALA A 59 -7.65 4.20 0.59
N TYR A 60 -6.69 4.81 1.31
CA TYR A 60 -6.19 4.29 2.58
C TYR A 60 -7.27 4.34 3.68
N ASN A 61 -7.96 5.47 3.83
CA ASN A 61 -9.00 5.61 4.85
C ASN A 61 -10.14 4.61 4.65
N GLU A 62 -10.62 4.40 3.41
CA GLU A 62 -11.66 3.40 3.11
C GLU A 62 -11.17 1.96 3.38
N ALA A 63 -9.86 1.73 3.39
CA ALA A 63 -9.25 0.45 3.77
C ALA A 63 -8.90 0.35 5.28
N GLY A 64 -9.21 1.38 6.08
CA GLY A 64 -8.98 1.40 7.53
C GLY A 64 -7.61 1.96 7.97
N ILE A 65 -6.88 2.63 7.06
CA ILE A 65 -5.60 3.26 7.34
C ILE A 65 -5.77 4.77 7.38
N ASP A 66 -5.77 5.36 8.59
CA ASP A 66 -6.00 6.80 8.78
C ASP A 66 -4.71 7.63 8.77
N ASN A 67 -3.60 7.04 9.24
CA ASN A 67 -2.31 7.72 9.33
C ASN A 67 -1.47 7.43 8.09
N VAL A 68 -1.48 8.38 7.15
CA VAL A 68 -0.63 8.32 5.96
C VAL A 68 0.18 9.61 5.85
N GLN A 69 1.36 9.48 5.27
CA GLN A 69 2.33 10.56 5.15
C GLN A 69 2.34 11.05 3.70
N PHE A 70 2.12 12.35 3.49
CA PHE A 70 2.45 12.96 2.21
C PHE A 70 3.97 13.04 2.05
N VAL A 71 4.47 12.60 0.91
CA VAL A 71 5.89 12.63 0.55
C VAL A 71 6.06 13.31 -0.80
N ASN A 72 7.14 14.08 -0.98
CA ASN A 72 7.42 14.84 -2.19
C ASN A 72 8.84 14.66 -2.74
N SER A 73 9.56 13.66 -2.24
CA SER A 73 10.91 13.31 -2.70
C SER A 73 11.18 11.82 -2.51
N THR A 74 12.14 11.30 -3.27
CA THR A 74 12.57 9.91 -3.16
C THR A 74 13.03 9.57 -1.74
N THR A 75 13.83 10.45 -1.11
CA THR A 75 14.32 10.25 0.26
C THR A 75 13.18 10.14 1.26
N GLN A 76 12.18 11.04 1.21
CA GLN A 76 11.02 10.95 2.10
C GLN A 76 10.19 9.68 1.89
N LEU A 77 10.07 9.23 0.64
CA LEU A 77 9.39 7.97 0.32
C LEU A 77 10.16 6.77 0.90
N GLU A 78 11.48 6.75 0.72
CA GLU A 78 12.35 5.70 1.27
C GLU A 78 12.28 5.64 2.80
N ASP A 79 12.33 6.80 3.46
CA ASP A 79 12.22 6.93 4.92
C ASP A 79 10.85 6.44 5.44
N ALA A 80 9.77 6.80 4.75
CA ALA A 80 8.42 6.34 5.08
C ALA A 80 8.32 4.81 4.96
N ILE A 81 8.82 4.23 3.87
CA ILE A 81 8.84 2.78 3.65
C ILE A 81 9.71 2.07 4.69
N ALA A 82 10.87 2.63 5.03
CA ALA A 82 11.76 2.06 6.06
C ALA A 82 11.12 2.08 7.46
N SER A 83 10.27 3.06 7.73
CA SER A 83 9.53 3.20 8.99
C SER A 83 8.20 2.45 9.01
N ASN A 84 7.88 1.68 7.96
CA ASN A 84 6.57 1.01 7.75
C ASN A 84 5.37 1.98 7.77
N ASN A 85 5.57 3.22 7.32
CA ASN A 85 4.50 4.19 7.14
C ASN A 85 3.90 4.08 5.73
N TYR A 86 2.62 4.46 5.63
CA TYR A 86 1.90 4.53 4.36
C TYR A 86 2.13 5.89 3.70
N ALA A 87 2.60 5.91 2.46
CA ALA A 87 2.92 7.14 1.75
C ALA A 87 1.85 7.52 0.70
N ILE A 88 1.66 8.82 0.49
CA ILE A 88 0.91 9.37 -0.64
C ILE A 88 1.72 10.48 -1.34
N THR A 89 1.62 10.57 -2.65
CA THR A 89 2.28 11.58 -3.49
C THR A 89 1.38 11.97 -4.67
N ASP A 90 1.65 13.10 -5.31
CA ASP A 90 0.97 13.55 -6.54
C ASP A 90 1.44 12.83 -7.82
#